data_AF-A0A9P6IYS9-F1
#
_entry.id   AF-A0A9P6IYS9-F1
#
_cell.length_a   1.000
_cell.length_b   1.000
_cell.length_c   1.000
_cell.angle_alpha   90.00
_cell.angle_beta   90.00
_cell.angle_gamma   90.00
#
_symmetry.space_group_name_H-M   'P 1'
#
loop_
_entity.id
_entity.type
_entity.pdbx_description
1 polymer ?
#
loop_
_entity_poly.entity_id
_entity_poly.type
_entity_poly.pdbx_seq_one_letter_code
_entity_poly.pdbx_strand_id
1 'polypeptide(L)'
;MLTRQDYRHIVQEITGSLSMLDKDKTVLHFDGQPSVEKSGERERRQKDIEKRLKAIRIDLEKPTKHGRSIPRRVHRRIFNVFRPPPECLTQIQGELEAMGWKVCRCAFQADTYIGSCCQGSDEHGDCIAITRDNDLICFHGIWRVAMPVGPKRELMVFTKKDILEYLDLPSPLHLLLAAIVTSNDYGNGIRFCGIKTNVANVRG
;
A
#
# COMPACT_ATOMS: atom_id res chain seq x y z
N MET A 1 -15.63 11.71 16.85
CA MET A 1 -14.35 11.33 17.48
C MET A 1 -14.39 9.84 17.71
N LEU A 2 -13.40 9.08 17.24
CA LEU A 2 -13.28 7.66 17.59
C LEU A 2 -13.02 7.54 19.10
N THR A 3 -13.63 6.56 19.74
CA THR A 3 -13.45 6.31 21.16
C THR A 3 -12.14 5.55 21.41
N ARG A 4 -11.60 5.60 22.64
CA ARG A 4 -10.46 4.76 23.05
C ARG A 4 -10.66 3.26 22.74
N GLN A 5 -11.90 2.80 22.74
CA GLN A 5 -12.25 1.41 22.45
C GLN A 5 -12.15 1.09 20.95
N ASP A 6 -12.49 2.04 20.08
CA ASP A 6 -12.35 1.89 18.62
C ASP A 6 -10.87 1.78 18.21
N TYR A 7 -9.98 2.55 18.85
CA TYR A 7 -8.53 2.47 18.59
C TYR A 7 -7.94 1.12 18.99
N ARG A 8 -8.35 0.57 20.14
CA ARG A 8 -7.90 -0.76 20.56
C ARG A 8 -8.29 -1.83 19.55
N HIS A 9 -9.49 -1.74 18.97
CA HIS A 9 -9.92 -2.70 17.95
C HIS A 9 -9.08 -2.59 16.66
N ILE A 10 -8.76 -1.38 16.21
CA ILE A 10 -7.87 -1.16 15.05
C ILE A 10 -6.47 -1.70 15.33
N VAL A 11 -5.90 -1.42 16.51
CA VAL A 11 -4.60 -1.95 16.91
C VAL A 11 -4.64 -3.48 17.01
N GLN A 12 -5.73 -4.07 17.52
CA GLN A 12 -5.94 -5.52 17.55
C GLN A 12 -6.02 -6.14 16.14
N GLU A 13 -6.70 -5.52 15.18
CA GLU A 13 -6.72 -6.00 13.79
C GLU A 13 -5.34 -5.90 13.13
N ILE A 14 -4.61 -4.80 13.36
CA ILE A 14 -3.24 -4.63 12.87
C ILE A 14 -2.35 -5.70 13.48
N THR A 15 -2.33 -5.83 14.80
CA THR A 15 -1.49 -6.80 15.51
C THR A 15 -1.87 -8.24 15.23
N GLY A 16 -3.14 -8.55 14.98
CA GLY A 16 -3.57 -9.84 14.48
C GLY A 16 -2.95 -10.16 13.12
N SER A 17 -2.88 -9.17 12.22
CA SER A 17 -2.20 -9.30 10.93
C SER A 17 -0.68 -9.41 11.05
N LEU A 18 -0.09 -8.85 12.11
CA LEU A 18 1.34 -8.88 12.40
C LEU A 18 1.76 -10.05 13.30
N SER A 19 0.82 -10.85 13.80
CA SER A 19 1.05 -11.91 14.81
C SER A 19 2.06 -12.98 14.36
N MET A 20 2.22 -13.12 13.06
CA MET A 20 3.14 -14.04 12.39
C MET A 20 4.54 -13.45 12.14
N LEU A 21 4.80 -12.21 12.55
CA LEU A 21 6.07 -11.52 12.37
C LEU A 21 6.84 -11.40 13.69
N ASP A 22 8.16 -11.56 13.60
CA ASP A 22 9.08 -11.35 14.71
C ASP A 22 9.27 -9.84 14.94
N LYS A 23 8.82 -9.34 16.10
CA LYS A 23 8.88 -7.92 16.48
C LYS A 23 10.32 -7.39 16.51
N ASP A 24 11.28 -8.21 16.89
CA ASP A 24 12.68 -7.79 17.03
C ASP A 24 13.34 -7.62 15.65
N LYS A 25 12.81 -8.28 14.63
CA LYS A 25 13.31 -8.25 13.25
C LYS A 25 12.45 -7.41 12.30
N THR A 26 11.34 -6.86 12.77
CA THR A 26 10.37 -6.14 11.94
C THR A 26 10.32 -4.66 12.30
N VAL A 27 10.37 -3.80 11.28
CA VAL A 27 10.18 -2.35 11.43
C VAL A 27 8.95 -1.90 10.65
N LEU A 28 8.00 -1.30 11.36
CA LEU A 28 6.76 -0.76 10.78
C LEU A 28 7.02 0.66 10.29
N HIS A 29 6.94 0.89 8.99
CA HIS A 29 7.15 2.21 8.39
C HIS A 29 5.81 2.90 8.14
N PHE A 30 5.68 4.14 8.60
CA PHE A 30 4.49 4.97 8.40
C PHE A 30 4.84 6.17 7.53
N ASP A 31 4.03 6.39 6.50
CA ASP A 31 4.11 7.56 5.64
C ASP A 31 4.03 8.87 6.45
N GLY A 32 4.88 9.82 6.09
CA GLY A 32 4.81 11.21 6.47
C GLY A 32 4.14 12.04 5.37
N GLN A 33 4.78 13.15 5.00
CA GLN A 33 4.21 14.04 4.00
C GLN A 33 4.33 13.46 2.58
N PRO A 34 3.26 13.42 1.81
CA PRO A 34 3.32 12.91 0.44
C PRO A 34 4.10 13.86 -0.50
N SER A 35 4.85 13.29 -1.44
CA SER A 35 5.71 14.03 -2.39
C SER A 35 4.94 14.79 -3.47
N VAL A 36 5.50 15.90 -3.99
CA VAL A 36 4.85 16.77 -4.99
C VAL A 36 4.49 16.02 -6.26
N GLU A 37 5.28 15.03 -6.64
CA GLU A 37 5.11 14.19 -7.82
C GLU A 37 3.83 13.35 -7.75
N LYS A 38 3.39 12.93 -6.55
CA LYS A 38 2.09 12.25 -6.35
C LYS A 38 0.90 13.21 -6.26
N SER A 39 1.06 14.51 -6.51
CA SER A 39 -0.04 15.49 -6.36
C SER A 39 -1.22 15.19 -7.29
N GLY A 40 -0.96 14.86 -8.55
CA GLY A 40 -2.01 14.52 -9.53
C GLY A 40 -2.79 13.26 -9.14
N GLU A 41 -2.08 12.20 -8.71
CA GLU A 41 -2.71 10.96 -8.24
C GLU A 41 -3.53 11.21 -6.96
N ARG A 42 -3.06 12.08 -6.06
CA ARG A 42 -3.83 12.51 -4.88
C ARG A 42 -5.09 13.26 -5.25
N GLU A 43 -5.01 14.21 -6.17
CA GLU A 43 -6.19 14.94 -6.64
C GLU A 43 -7.22 13.98 -7.27
N ARG A 44 -6.75 13.02 -8.07
CA ARG A 44 -7.60 11.97 -8.65
C ARG A 44 -8.28 11.12 -7.57
N ARG A 45 -7.52 10.63 -6.59
CA ARG A 45 -8.06 9.86 -5.45
C ARG A 45 -9.06 10.67 -4.62
N GLN A 46 -8.80 11.96 -4.42
CA GLN A 46 -9.71 12.86 -3.71
C GLN A 46 -11.03 13.03 -4.46
N LYS A 47 -10.99 13.28 -5.78
CA LYS A 47 -12.18 13.33 -6.65
C LYS A 47 -12.97 12.01 -6.61
N ASP A 48 -12.28 10.87 -6.62
CA ASP A 48 -12.91 9.56 -6.50
C ASP A 48 -13.57 9.36 -5.13
N ILE A 49 -12.94 9.80 -4.05
CA ILE A 49 -13.50 9.77 -2.69
C ILE A 49 -14.76 10.63 -2.62
N GLU A 50 -14.71 11.87 -3.13
CA GLU A 50 -15.87 12.77 -3.16
C GLU A 50 -17.05 12.17 -3.94
N LYS A 51 -16.77 11.56 -5.10
CA LYS A 51 -17.79 10.85 -5.89
C LYS A 51 -18.40 9.69 -5.10
N ARG A 52 -17.57 8.90 -4.39
CA ARG A 52 -18.04 7.79 -3.56
C ARG A 52 -18.84 8.26 -2.35
N LEU A 53 -18.43 9.35 -1.70
CA LEU A 53 -19.14 9.98 -0.59
C LEU A 53 -20.51 10.48 -1.01
N LYS A 54 -20.60 11.13 -2.19
CA LYS A 54 -21.88 11.55 -2.77
C LYS A 54 -22.81 10.36 -2.99
N ALA A 55 -22.30 9.25 -3.51
CA ALA A 55 -23.08 8.03 -3.69
C ALA A 55 -23.54 7.40 -2.35
N ILE A 56 -22.70 7.44 -1.31
CA ILE A 56 -23.07 6.98 0.04
C ILE A 56 -24.18 7.87 0.61
N ARG A 57 -24.09 9.19 0.44
CA ARG A 57 -25.10 10.14 0.92
C ARG A 57 -26.48 9.86 0.32
N ILE A 58 -26.53 9.72 -1.02
CA ILE A 58 -27.76 9.36 -1.74
C ILE A 58 -28.35 8.04 -1.23
N ASP A 59 -27.50 7.05 -0.91
CA ASP A 59 -27.97 5.76 -0.39
C ASP A 59 -28.45 5.81 1.06
N LEU A 60 -27.91 6.74 1.87
CA LEU A 60 -28.37 6.99 3.25
C LEU A 60 -29.69 7.78 3.29
N GLU A 61 -29.93 8.65 2.30
CA GLU A 61 -31.15 9.45 2.17
C GLU A 61 -32.34 8.62 1.64
N LYS A 62 -32.11 7.44 1.06
CA LYS A 62 -33.18 6.54 0.62
C LYS A 62 -33.93 5.99 1.85
N PRO A 63 -35.27 6.15 1.92
CA PRO A 63 -36.04 5.64 3.03
C PRO A 63 -35.85 4.14 3.17
N THR A 64 -35.30 3.69 4.29
CA THR A 64 -35.25 2.28 4.62
C THR A 64 -36.68 1.84 4.89
N LYS A 65 -37.24 0.98 4.03
CA LYS A 65 -38.68 0.69 4.02
C LYS A 65 -39.27 0.31 5.38
N HIS A 66 -38.49 -0.15 6.37
CA HIS A 66 -38.99 -0.62 7.67
C HIS A 66 -38.10 -0.25 8.87
N GLY A 67 -37.55 0.97 8.96
CA GLY A 67 -36.73 1.39 10.12
C GLY A 67 -35.48 0.53 10.35
N ARG A 68 -35.03 -0.19 9.30
CA ARG A 68 -33.88 -1.10 9.38
C ARG A 68 -32.58 -0.30 9.38
N SER A 69 -31.62 -0.81 10.15
CA SER A 69 -30.21 -0.41 10.18
C SER A 69 -29.63 -0.18 8.77
N ILE A 70 -28.68 0.75 8.66
CA ILE A 70 -27.93 1.06 7.44
C ILE A 70 -27.58 -0.24 6.69
N PRO A 71 -27.93 -0.38 5.39
CA PRO A 71 -27.66 -1.61 4.65
C PRO A 71 -26.17 -1.98 4.67
N ARG A 72 -25.83 -3.28 4.84
CA ARG A 72 -24.42 -3.77 4.82
C ARG A 72 -23.61 -3.26 3.63
N ARG A 73 -24.25 -3.04 2.48
CA ARG A 73 -23.62 -2.48 1.27
C ARG A 73 -23.12 -1.05 1.49
N VAL A 74 -23.87 -0.24 2.23
CA VAL A 74 -23.48 1.13 2.60
C VAL A 74 -22.33 1.09 3.59
N HIS A 75 -22.38 0.20 4.60
CA HIS A 75 -21.26 -0.01 5.53
C HIS A 75 -19.95 -0.37 4.81
N ARG A 76 -19.99 -1.31 3.87
CA ARG A 76 -18.82 -1.68 3.05
C ARG A 76 -18.28 -0.50 2.23
N ARG A 77 -19.16 0.37 1.71
CA ARG A 77 -18.75 1.56 0.96
C ARG A 77 -18.13 2.62 1.87
N ILE A 78 -18.66 2.81 3.08
CA ILE A 78 -18.07 3.70 4.09
C ILE A 78 -16.62 3.28 4.40
N PHE A 79 -16.38 1.99 4.60
CA PHE A 79 -15.03 1.48 4.85
C PHE A 79 -14.04 1.81 3.71
N ASN A 80 -14.50 1.79 2.46
CA ASN A 80 -13.66 2.08 1.29
C ASN A 80 -13.30 3.57 1.13
N VAL A 81 -14.02 4.48 1.79
CA VAL A 81 -13.75 5.94 1.77
C VAL A 81 -13.19 6.45 3.09
N PHE A 82 -13.27 5.65 4.16
CA PHE A 82 -12.76 6.03 5.46
C PHE A 82 -11.26 6.31 5.38
N ARG A 83 -10.86 7.44 5.96
CA ARG A 83 -9.47 7.81 6.18
C ARG A 83 -9.35 8.19 7.65
N PRO A 84 -8.50 7.51 8.42
CA PRO A 84 -8.31 7.87 9.82
C PRO A 84 -7.76 9.31 9.89
N PRO A 85 -8.28 10.16 10.78
CA PRO A 85 -7.68 11.45 11.07
C PRO A 85 -6.19 11.33 11.40
N PRO A 86 -5.34 12.33 11.08
CA PRO A 86 -3.90 12.27 11.35
C PRO A 86 -3.57 11.95 12.81
N GLU A 87 -4.35 12.48 13.76
CA GLU A 87 -4.16 12.25 15.20
C GLU A 87 -4.36 10.78 15.58
N CYS A 88 -5.20 10.06 14.82
CA CYS A 88 -5.44 8.63 15.02
C CYS A 88 -4.19 7.81 14.68
N LEU A 89 -3.47 8.19 13.63
CA LEU A 89 -2.25 7.50 13.22
C LEU A 89 -1.16 7.66 14.28
N THR A 90 -1.00 8.85 14.86
CA THR A 90 -0.06 9.10 15.96
C THR A 90 -0.37 8.22 17.17
N GLN A 91 -1.65 8.08 17.53
CA GLN A 91 -2.06 7.21 18.64
C GLN A 91 -1.79 5.73 18.34
N ILE A 92 -2.12 5.26 17.13
CA ILE A 92 -1.85 3.88 16.71
C ILE A 92 -0.34 3.59 16.77
N GLN A 93 0.50 4.50 16.29
CA GLN A 93 1.95 4.35 16.35
C GLN A 93 2.47 4.23 17.79
N GLY A 94 1.99 5.09 18.70
CA GLY A 94 2.38 5.04 20.11
C GLY A 94 1.96 3.75 20.82
N GLU A 95 0.75 3.25 20.53
CA GLU A 95 0.29 1.96 21.06
C GLU A 95 1.14 0.78 20.52
N LEU A 96 1.53 0.82 19.24
CA LEU A 96 2.40 -0.21 18.66
C LEU A 96 3.79 -0.21 19.32
N GLU A 97 4.37 0.96 19.56
CA GLU A 97 5.64 1.09 20.29
C GLU A 97 5.52 0.58 21.74
N ALA A 98 4.43 0.92 22.44
CA ALA A 98 4.15 0.42 23.78
C ALA A 98 4.00 -1.11 23.82
N MET A 99 3.57 -1.72 22.71
CA MET A 99 3.51 -3.18 22.51
C MET A 99 4.84 -3.80 22.07
N GLY A 100 5.92 -3.01 21.97
CA GLY A 100 7.27 -3.47 21.63
C GLY A 100 7.58 -3.53 20.12
N TRP A 101 6.75 -2.93 19.26
CA TRP A 101 7.07 -2.84 17.83
C TRP A 101 8.07 -1.71 17.56
N LYS A 102 9.01 -1.95 16.65
CA LYS A 102 9.87 -0.89 16.09
C LYS A 102 9.08 -0.10 15.07
N VAL A 103 8.85 1.19 15.32
CA VAL A 103 8.10 2.08 14.44
C VAL A 103 9.02 3.13 13.83
N CYS A 104 9.04 3.21 12.49
CA CYS A 104 9.70 4.26 11.73
C CYS A 104 8.66 5.27 11.24
N ARG A 105 8.87 6.54 11.58
CA ARG A 105 8.06 7.67 11.11
C ARG A 105 8.81 8.35 9.97
N CYS A 106 8.38 8.10 8.73
CA CYS A 106 9.06 8.63 7.57
C CYS A 106 8.77 10.13 7.41
N ALA A 107 9.74 10.91 6.92
CA ALA A 107 9.50 12.32 6.60
C ALA A 107 8.52 12.46 5.42
N PHE A 108 8.66 11.56 4.45
CA PHE A 108 7.81 11.46 3.26
C PHE A 108 7.22 10.07 3.11
N GLN A 109 7.25 9.48 1.91
CA GLN A 109 6.67 8.17 1.65
C GLN A 109 7.57 7.04 2.20
N ALA A 110 6.96 6.06 2.85
CA ALA A 110 7.63 4.92 3.47
C ALA A 110 8.34 4.04 2.45
N ASP A 111 7.79 3.90 1.24
CA ASP A 111 8.39 3.18 0.11
C ASP A 111 9.85 3.60 -0.15
N THR A 112 10.14 4.90 -0.17
CA THR A 112 11.48 5.46 -0.38
C THR A 112 12.43 5.16 0.78
N TYR A 113 11.95 5.21 2.02
CA TYR A 113 12.72 4.87 3.21
C TYR A 113 13.02 3.37 3.27
N ILE A 114 12.04 2.51 2.97
CA ILE A 114 12.25 1.06 2.90
C ILE A 114 13.28 0.76 1.80
N GLY A 115 13.16 1.42 0.64
CA GLY A 115 14.11 1.29 -0.45
C GLY A 115 15.54 1.69 -0.07
N SER A 116 15.71 2.74 0.74
CA SER A 116 17.02 3.17 1.23
C SER A 116 17.57 2.26 2.34
N CYS A 117 16.73 1.79 3.26
CA CYS A 117 17.11 0.82 4.29
C CYS A 117 17.55 -0.54 3.72
N CYS A 118 17.09 -0.89 2.52
CA CYS A 118 17.51 -2.09 1.82
C CYS A 118 18.69 -1.85 0.86
N GLN A 119 19.27 -0.63 0.80
CA GLN A 119 20.47 -0.37 -0.02
C GLN A 119 21.65 -1.22 0.47
N GLY A 120 22.35 -1.87 -0.48
CA GLY A 120 23.43 -2.80 -0.18
C GLY A 120 22.96 -4.23 0.08
N SER A 121 21.65 -4.49 0.11
CA SER A 121 21.13 -5.85 0.03
C SER A 121 21.29 -6.35 -1.42
N ASP A 122 21.93 -7.50 -1.57
CA ASP A 122 22.14 -8.15 -2.86
C ASP A 122 20.95 -9.07 -3.20
N GLU A 123 21.08 -9.90 -4.24
CA GLU A 123 20.06 -10.89 -4.59
C GLU A 123 19.79 -11.93 -3.47
N HIS A 124 20.70 -12.03 -2.49
CA HIS A 124 20.56 -12.85 -1.29
C HIS A 124 20.06 -12.05 -0.07
N GLY A 125 19.90 -10.73 -0.23
CA GLY A 125 19.92 -9.75 0.84
C GLY A 125 18.86 -9.93 1.90
N ASP A 126 19.25 -9.79 3.17
CA ASP A 126 18.53 -10.19 4.40
C ASP A 126 17.15 -9.54 4.66
N CYS A 127 16.73 -8.59 3.82
CA CYS A 127 15.51 -7.82 4.01
C CYS A 127 14.38 -8.27 3.07
N ILE A 128 13.16 -8.30 3.60
CA ILE A 128 11.93 -8.55 2.84
C ILE A 128 10.99 -7.38 3.09
N ALA A 129 10.58 -6.69 2.04
CA ALA A 129 9.55 -5.66 2.12
C ALA A 129 8.16 -6.32 2.16
N ILE A 130 7.40 -6.11 3.24
CA ILE A 130 6.03 -6.62 3.35
C ILE A 130 5.07 -5.49 2.96
N THR A 131 4.39 -5.63 1.82
CA THR A 131 3.53 -4.56 1.29
C THR A 131 2.41 -5.14 0.40
N ARG A 132 1.42 -4.31 0.07
CA ARG A 132 0.46 -4.58 -1.02
C ARG A 132 0.81 -3.84 -2.30
N ASP A 133 1.69 -2.86 -2.22
CA ASP A 133 2.10 -2.05 -3.34
C ASP A 133 3.24 -2.76 -4.06
N ASN A 134 3.07 -2.93 -5.37
CA ASN A 134 3.99 -3.70 -6.21
C ASN A 134 5.14 -2.85 -6.76
N ASP A 135 5.12 -1.54 -6.57
CA ASP A 135 6.16 -0.60 -7.00
C ASP A 135 7.45 -0.73 -6.17
N LEU A 136 7.35 -1.18 -4.91
CA LEU A 136 8.53 -1.39 -4.05
C LEU A 136 9.58 -2.32 -4.69
N ILE A 137 9.17 -3.34 -5.45
CA ILE A 137 10.13 -4.25 -6.11
C ILE A 137 10.99 -3.54 -7.18
N CYS A 138 10.57 -2.37 -7.65
CA CYS A 138 11.31 -1.58 -8.63
C CYS A 138 12.42 -0.75 -7.99
N PHE A 139 12.42 -0.57 -6.66
CA PHE A 139 13.52 0.11 -5.97
C PHE A 139 14.78 -0.73 -6.05
N HIS A 140 15.91 -0.08 -6.33
CA HIS A 140 17.18 -0.75 -6.58
C HIS A 140 17.56 -1.75 -5.47
N GLY A 141 17.46 -1.32 -4.21
CA GLY A 141 17.83 -2.13 -3.04
C GLY A 141 16.80 -3.19 -2.61
N ILE A 142 15.61 -3.27 -3.21
CA ILE A 142 14.59 -4.24 -2.78
C ILE A 142 14.61 -5.46 -3.70
N TRP A 143 15.10 -6.60 -3.21
CA TRP A 143 15.12 -7.85 -3.98
C TRP A 143 13.96 -8.79 -3.69
N ARG A 144 13.32 -8.64 -2.53
CA ARG A 144 12.25 -9.52 -2.07
C ARG A 144 11.07 -8.71 -1.53
N VAL A 145 9.89 -9.01 -2.05
CA VAL A 145 8.62 -8.43 -1.56
C VAL A 145 7.69 -9.57 -1.16
N ALA A 146 7.17 -9.50 0.06
CA ALA A 146 6.08 -10.36 0.49
C ALA A 146 4.76 -9.59 0.38
N MET A 147 3.79 -10.17 -0.33
CA MET A 147 2.47 -9.55 -0.50
C MET A 147 1.34 -10.57 -0.35
N PRO A 148 0.18 -10.15 0.18
CA PRO A 148 -0.97 -11.03 0.32
C PRO A 148 -1.63 -11.29 -1.05
N VAL A 149 -1.73 -12.56 -1.45
CA VAL A 149 -2.29 -12.99 -2.74
C VAL A 149 -3.55 -13.84 -2.52
N GLY A 150 -4.46 -13.75 -3.49
CA GLY A 150 -5.68 -14.57 -3.53
C GLY A 150 -6.75 -14.20 -2.48
N PRO A 151 -7.87 -14.93 -2.46
CA PRO A 151 -9.01 -14.63 -1.58
C PRO A 151 -8.70 -14.84 -0.10
N LYS A 152 -7.75 -15.73 0.22
CA LYS A 152 -7.30 -16.02 1.58
C LYS A 152 -6.20 -15.07 2.07
N ARG A 153 -5.69 -14.19 1.21
CA ARG A 153 -4.63 -13.22 1.51
C ARG A 153 -3.34 -13.88 2.03
N GLU A 154 -3.01 -15.04 1.47
CA GLU A 154 -1.81 -15.78 1.82
C GLU A 154 -0.58 -14.95 1.44
N LEU A 155 0.37 -14.78 2.36
CA LEU A 155 1.60 -14.05 2.08
C LEU A 155 2.47 -14.88 1.14
N MET A 156 2.67 -14.37 -0.07
CA MET A 156 3.59 -14.94 -1.04
C MET A 156 4.81 -14.03 -1.19
N VAL A 157 5.99 -14.64 -1.27
CA VAL A 157 7.25 -13.93 -1.50
C VAL A 157 7.55 -13.94 -2.98
N PHE A 158 7.83 -12.77 -3.54
CA PHE A 158 8.28 -12.57 -4.90
C PHE A 158 9.72 -12.06 -4.86
N THR A 159 10.59 -12.66 -5.67
CA THR A 159 11.94 -12.12 -5.86
C THR A 159 12.00 -11.32 -7.15
N LYS A 160 12.83 -10.28 -7.14
CA LYS A 160 13.11 -9.47 -8.33
C LYS A 160 13.69 -10.33 -9.45
N LYS A 161 14.50 -11.34 -9.10
CA LYS A 161 15.07 -12.32 -10.05
C LYS A 161 13.98 -13.09 -10.79
N ASP A 162 13.04 -13.70 -10.07
CA ASP A 162 11.94 -14.45 -10.69
C ASP A 162 11.10 -13.57 -11.62
N ILE A 163 10.89 -12.30 -11.25
CA ILE A 163 10.16 -11.33 -12.07
C ILE A 163 10.92 -10.99 -13.35
N LEU A 164 12.24 -10.76 -13.26
CA LEU A 164 13.09 -10.51 -14.41
C LEU A 164 13.09 -11.70 -15.37
N GLU A 165 13.24 -12.92 -14.84
CA GLU A 165 13.20 -14.16 -15.63
C GLU A 165 11.83 -14.37 -16.28
N TYR A 166 10.74 -14.19 -15.52
CA TYR A 166 9.38 -14.35 -16.04
C TYR A 166 9.03 -13.33 -17.14
N LEU A 167 9.51 -12.10 -17.02
CA LEU A 167 9.28 -11.03 -18.00
C LEU A 167 10.34 -10.99 -19.10
N ASP A 168 11.35 -11.85 -19.04
CA ASP A 168 12.48 -11.87 -19.97
C ASP A 168 13.19 -10.50 -20.04
N LEU A 169 13.41 -9.88 -18.89
CA LEU A 169 14.02 -8.55 -18.76
C LEU A 169 15.52 -8.66 -18.42
N PRO A 170 16.41 -7.99 -19.16
CA PRO A 170 17.86 -8.18 -19.00
C PRO A 170 18.44 -7.69 -17.68
N SER A 171 17.79 -6.73 -17.01
CA SER A 171 18.33 -6.15 -15.78
C SER A 171 17.26 -5.46 -14.92
N PRO A 172 17.55 -5.22 -13.63
CA PRO A 172 16.69 -4.41 -12.75
C PRO A 172 16.32 -3.03 -13.31
N LEU A 173 17.20 -2.43 -14.12
CA LEU A 173 16.91 -1.14 -14.75
C LEU A 173 15.79 -1.25 -15.80
N HIS A 174 15.74 -2.36 -16.53
CA HIS A 174 14.65 -2.63 -17.48
C HIS A 174 13.32 -2.85 -16.74
N LEU A 175 13.34 -3.48 -15.56
CA LEU A 175 12.14 -3.59 -14.72
C LEU A 175 11.64 -2.21 -14.27
N LEU A 176 12.55 -1.34 -13.82
CA LEU A 176 12.20 0.04 -13.47
C LEU A 176 11.62 0.79 -14.68
N LEU A 177 12.25 0.69 -15.84
CA LEU A 177 11.78 1.34 -17.05
C LEU A 177 10.38 0.83 -17.44
N ALA A 178 10.16 -0.49 -17.40
CA ALA A 178 8.84 -1.10 -17.62
C ALA A 178 7.79 -0.55 -16.64
N ALA A 179 8.13 -0.41 -15.35
CA ALA A 179 7.22 0.18 -14.36
C ALA A 179 6.91 1.67 -14.64
N ILE A 180 7.87 2.44 -15.17
CA ILE A 180 7.67 3.84 -15.56
C ILE A 180 6.74 3.95 -16.77
N VAL A 181 6.95 3.12 -17.80
CA VAL A 181 6.18 3.24 -19.04
C VAL A 181 4.75 2.68 -18.92
N THR A 182 4.45 1.88 -17.89
CA THR A 182 3.14 1.21 -17.72
C THR A 182 2.12 1.98 -16.85
N SER A 183 2.37 3.27 -16.61
CA SER A 183 1.64 4.12 -15.66
C SER A 183 1.90 3.70 -14.21
N ASN A 184 2.24 4.67 -13.39
CA ASN A 184 2.44 4.50 -11.96
C ASN A 184 1.92 5.73 -11.21
N ASP A 185 2.04 5.74 -9.89
CA ASP A 185 1.56 6.84 -9.04
C ASP A 185 2.26 8.20 -9.31
N TYR A 186 3.36 8.20 -10.08
CA TYR A 186 4.18 9.37 -10.40
C TYR A 186 4.05 9.81 -11.87
N GLY A 187 3.38 9.05 -12.75
CA GLY A 187 3.30 9.36 -14.17
C GLY A 187 2.27 8.55 -14.94
N ASN A 188 1.76 9.13 -16.04
CA ASN A 188 0.67 8.56 -16.85
C ASN A 188 1.07 7.40 -17.77
N GLY A 189 2.35 7.01 -17.80
CA GLY A 189 2.88 6.01 -18.73
C GLY A 189 2.75 6.39 -20.21
N ILE A 190 3.05 5.43 -21.08
CA ILE A 190 2.84 5.56 -22.53
C ILE A 190 1.39 5.20 -22.85
N ARG A 191 0.66 6.14 -23.45
CA ARG A 191 -0.74 5.93 -23.84
C ARG A 191 -0.86 4.83 -24.88
N PHE A 192 -1.97 4.08 -24.82
CA PHE A 192 -2.34 3.02 -25.76
C PHE A 192 -1.43 1.78 -25.76
N CYS A 193 -0.43 1.73 -24.88
CA CYS A 193 0.38 0.54 -24.67
C CYS A 193 0.02 -0.11 -23.32
N GLY A 194 -0.40 -1.37 -23.36
CA GLY A 194 -0.61 -2.17 -22.15
C GLY A 194 0.69 -2.71 -21.57
N ILE A 195 0.64 -3.31 -20.37
CA ILE A 195 1.81 -3.85 -19.67
C ILE A 195 2.64 -4.81 -20.53
N LYS A 196 2.00 -5.69 -21.30
CA LYS A 196 2.69 -6.64 -22.17
C LYS A 196 3.46 -5.94 -23.28
N THR A 197 2.84 -4.97 -23.95
CA THR A 197 3.46 -4.18 -25.02
C THR A 197 4.62 -3.35 -24.49
N ASN A 198 4.43 -2.70 -23.34
CA ASN A 198 5.46 -1.90 -22.70
C ASN A 198 6.68 -2.72 -22.27
N VAL A 199 6.45 -3.89 -21.65
CA VAL A 199 7.53 -4.82 -21.29
C VAL A 199 8.27 -5.29 -22.54
N ALA A 200 7.55 -5.66 -23.61
CA ALA A 200 8.17 -6.07 -24.87
C ALA A 200 9.05 -4.96 -25.48
N ASN A 201 8.56 -3.71 -25.50
CA ASN A 201 9.31 -2.57 -26.03
C ASN A 201 10.56 -2.26 -25.20
N VAL A 202 10.49 -2.44 -23.88
CA VAL A 202 11.62 -2.20 -22.97
C VAL A 202 12.68 -3.30 -23.11
N ARG A 203 12.27 -4.53 -23.38
CA ARG A 203 13.17 -5.65 -23.58
C ARG A 203 14.09 -5.48 -24.80
N GLY A 204 13.59 -4.84 -25.87
CA GLY A 204 14.24 -4.77 -27.18
C GLY A 204 13.67 -5.82 -28.11
#